data_AF-G3U6E3-F1
#
_entry.id   AF-G3U6E3-F1
#
_cell.length_a   1.000
_cell.length_b   1.000
_cell.length_c   1.000
_cell.angle_alpha   90.00
_cell.angle_beta   90.00
_cell.angle_gamma   90.00
#
_symmetry.space_group_name_H-M   'P 1'
#
loop_
_entity.id
_entity.type
_entity.pdbx_description
1 polymer ?
#
loop_
_entity_poly.entity_id
_entity_poly.type
_entity_poly.pdbx_seq_one_letter_code
_entity_poly.pdbx_strand_id
1 'polypeptide(L)'
;KKKKVPDVPETLKKKRRNFAELKIKSLRKKFAQKMLRKARRKLIYEKTKHYHKEYRQMYRTEIRMARMARKTGNFYCGTQVGTCYQDQRYQWCEPKGSKGVAARSSMAPLPFKLSSPRRGMK
;
A
#
# COMPACT_ATOMS: atom_id res chain seq x y z
N LYS A 1 12.88 -61.09 34.19
CA LYS A 1 13.84 -60.33 33.36
C LYS A 1 13.26 -58.94 33.06
N LYS A 2 13.80 -57.85 33.63
CA LYS A 2 13.31 -56.48 33.36
C LYS A 2 13.78 -56.04 31.97
N LYS A 3 12.86 -55.67 31.08
CA LYS A 3 13.20 -55.15 29.74
C LYS A 3 13.84 -53.76 29.90
N LYS A 4 15.08 -53.58 29.47
CA LYS A 4 15.76 -52.28 29.44
C LYS A 4 15.10 -51.45 28.34
N VAL A 5 14.52 -50.30 28.70
CA VAL A 5 14.03 -49.32 27.73
C VAL A 5 15.24 -48.82 26.93
N PRO A 6 15.19 -48.81 25.59
CA PRO A 6 16.30 -48.30 24.79
C PRO A 6 16.53 -46.83 25.13
N ASP A 7 17.78 -46.47 25.43
CA ASP A 7 18.12 -45.06 25.66
C ASP A 7 17.96 -44.30 24.34
N VAL A 8 17.18 -43.22 24.41
CA VAL A 8 16.84 -42.44 23.23
C VAL A 8 18.12 -41.77 22.72
N PRO A 9 18.49 -41.98 21.45
CA PRO A 9 19.75 -41.47 20.93
C PRO A 9 19.79 -39.95 21.02
N GLU A 10 20.96 -39.42 21.38
CA GLU A 10 21.16 -37.99 21.64
C GLU A 10 20.80 -37.11 20.44
N THR A 11 20.95 -37.64 19.22
CA THR A 11 20.59 -36.99 17.97
C THR A 11 19.08 -36.69 17.89
N LEU A 12 18.22 -37.60 18.36
CA LEU A 12 16.77 -37.39 18.41
C LEU A 12 16.40 -36.35 19.48
N LYS A 13 17.06 -36.37 20.65
CA LYS A 13 16.86 -35.36 21.70
C LYS A 13 17.21 -33.96 21.19
N LYS A 14 18.33 -33.79 20.46
CA LYS A 14 18.75 -32.54 19.81
C LYS A 14 17.74 -32.07 18.74
N LYS A 15 17.29 -32.96 17.85
CA LYS A 15 16.27 -32.63 16.84
C LYS A 15 14.97 -32.13 17.48
N ARG A 16 14.48 -32.79 18.54
CA ARG A 16 13.26 -32.37 19.26
C ARG A 16 13.36 -30.96 19.85
N ARG A 17 14.50 -30.62 20.45
CA ARG A 17 14.78 -29.26 20.98
C ARG A 17 14.76 -28.21 19.87
N ASN A 18 15.45 -28.47 18.76
CA ASN A 18 15.48 -27.56 17.61
C ASN A 18 14.08 -27.33 17.03
N PHE A 19 13.26 -28.38 16.89
CA PHE A 19 11.87 -28.24 16.44
C PHE A 19 11.02 -27.41 17.40
N ALA A 20 11.19 -27.59 18.72
CA ALA A 20 10.48 -26.80 19.72
C ALA A 20 10.86 -25.31 19.62
N GLU A 21 12.14 -25.00 19.50
CA GLU A 21 12.61 -23.61 19.31
C GLU A 21 12.07 -22.98 18.03
N LEU A 22 12.07 -23.72 16.91
CA LEU A 22 11.52 -23.24 15.65
C LEU A 22 10.02 -22.96 15.75
N LYS A 23 9.26 -23.82 16.46
CA LYS A 23 7.84 -23.58 16.74
C LYS A 23 7.65 -22.30 17.56
N ILE A 24 8.41 -22.11 18.64
CA ILE A 24 8.34 -20.91 19.50
C ILE A 24 8.65 -19.65 18.68
N LYS A 25 9.72 -19.66 17.88
CA LYS A 25 10.10 -18.55 17.00
C LYS A 25 9.00 -18.24 15.98
N SER A 26 8.39 -19.27 15.39
CA SER A 26 7.30 -19.11 14.41
C SER A 26 6.03 -18.52 15.04
N LEU A 27 5.67 -18.95 16.24
CA LEU A 27 4.52 -18.42 16.98
C LEU A 27 4.71 -16.95 17.34
N ARG A 28 5.91 -16.56 17.82
CA ARG A 28 6.25 -15.16 18.11
C ARG A 28 6.11 -14.27 16.88
N LYS A 29 6.63 -14.72 15.73
CA LYS A 29 6.51 -14.00 14.45
C LYS A 29 5.04 -13.85 14.01
N LYS A 30 4.24 -14.93 14.09
CA LYS A 30 2.81 -14.88 13.78
C LYS A 30 2.05 -13.91 14.68
N PHE A 31 2.37 -13.88 15.98
CA PHE A 31 1.75 -12.97 16.93
C PHE A 31 2.08 -11.50 16.61
N ALA A 32 3.36 -11.18 16.39
CA ALA A 32 3.79 -9.84 16.01
C ALA A 32 3.10 -9.36 14.72
N GLN A 33 3.05 -10.21 13.69
CA GLN A 33 2.35 -9.89 12.44
C GLN A 33 0.84 -9.69 12.64
N LYS A 34 0.20 -10.48 13.51
CA LYS A 34 -1.22 -10.32 13.86
C LYS A 34 -1.48 -8.95 14.49
N MET A 35 -0.60 -8.50 15.39
CA MET A 35 -0.71 -7.18 16.01
C MET A 35 -0.54 -6.05 15.00
N LEU A 36 0.48 -6.13 14.14
CA LEU A 36 0.69 -5.15 13.07
C LEU A 36 -0.51 -5.06 12.12
N ARG A 37 -1.11 -6.19 11.74
CA ARG A 37 -2.31 -6.23 10.89
C ARG A 37 -3.53 -5.61 11.58
N LYS A 38 -3.67 -5.76 12.90
CA LYS A 38 -4.76 -5.12 13.66
C LYS A 38 -4.57 -3.60 13.70
N ALA A 39 -3.35 -3.13 14.00
CA ALA A 39 -3.05 -1.70 14.02
C ALA A 39 -3.28 -1.06 12.64
N ARG A 40 -2.77 -1.67 11.56
CA ARG A 40 -2.97 -1.19 10.18
C ARG A 40 -4.45 -1.09 9.80
N ARG A 41 -5.27 -2.07 10.19
CA ARG A 41 -6.71 -2.03 9.91
C ARG A 41 -7.41 -0.86 10.59
N LYS A 42 -7.07 -0.56 11.84
CA LYS A 42 -7.60 0.62 12.54
C LYS A 42 -7.20 1.92 11.84
N LEU A 43 -5.93 2.04 11.46
CA LEU A 43 -5.43 3.22 10.75
C LEU A 43 -6.12 3.42 9.39
N ILE A 44 -6.28 2.36 8.60
CA ILE A 44 -6.98 2.42 7.31
C ILE A 44 -8.44 2.83 7.53
N TYR A 45 -9.11 2.26 8.52
CA TYR A 45 -10.51 2.58 8.81
C TYR A 45 -10.71 4.06 9.14
N GLU A 46 -9.90 4.64 10.04
CA GLU A 46 -9.99 6.07 10.36
C GLU A 46 -9.68 6.95 9.15
N LYS A 47 -8.68 6.56 8.33
CA LYS A 47 -8.34 7.26 7.10
C LYS A 47 -9.50 7.24 6.09
N THR A 48 -10.13 6.09 5.88
CA THR A 48 -11.29 5.95 4.99
C THR A 48 -12.49 6.75 5.50
N LYS A 49 -12.75 6.74 6.81
CA LYS A 49 -13.82 7.53 7.44
C LYS A 49 -13.60 9.02 7.22
N HIS A 50 -12.37 9.50 7.37
CA HIS A 50 -12.00 10.89 7.09
C HIS A 50 -12.28 11.28 5.64
N TYR A 51 -11.76 10.51 4.68
CA TYR A 51 -11.97 10.79 3.25
C TYR A 51 -13.45 10.77 2.87
N HIS A 52 -14.22 9.80 3.37
CA HIS A 52 -15.65 9.76 3.08
C HIS A 52 -16.39 11.01 3.58
N LYS A 53 -15.98 11.55 4.74
CA LYS A 53 -16.53 12.79 5.29
C LYS A 53 -16.16 13.99 4.41
N GLU A 54 -14.91 14.10 3.98
CA GLU A 54 -14.42 15.19 3.12
C GLU A 54 -15.17 15.25 1.79
N TYR A 55 -15.31 14.11 1.10
CA TYR A 55 -16.05 14.06 -0.17
C TYR A 55 -17.52 14.47 -0.01
N ARG A 56 -18.17 14.03 1.08
CA ARG A 56 -19.54 14.47 1.40
C ARG A 56 -19.64 15.97 1.68
N GLN A 57 -18.65 16.53 2.37
CA GLN A 57 -18.60 17.96 2.66
C GLN A 57 -18.39 18.76 1.38
N MET A 58 -17.45 18.35 0.53
CA MET A 58 -17.14 18.99 -0.75
C MET A 58 -18.38 19.07 -1.65
N TYR A 59 -19.10 17.95 -1.82
CA TYR A 59 -20.34 17.92 -2.61
C TYR A 59 -21.44 18.83 -2.03
N ARG A 60 -21.59 18.85 -0.70
CA ARG A 60 -22.52 19.77 -0.03
C ARG A 60 -22.14 21.23 -0.21
N THR A 61 -20.85 21.55 -0.19
CA THR A 61 -20.38 22.93 -0.40
C THR A 61 -20.59 23.39 -1.83
N GLU A 62 -20.32 22.53 -2.82
CA GLU A 62 -20.60 22.84 -4.25
C GLU A 62 -22.09 23.13 -4.46
N ILE A 63 -22.97 22.29 -3.94
CA ILE A 63 -24.42 22.51 -4.00
C ILE A 63 -24.79 23.82 -3.31
N ARG A 64 -24.23 24.12 -2.14
CA ARG A 64 -24.51 25.35 -1.41
C ARG A 64 -24.10 26.58 -2.23
N MET A 65 -22.91 26.58 -2.81
CA MET A 65 -22.41 27.68 -3.64
C MET A 65 -23.28 27.89 -4.88
N ALA A 66 -23.64 26.81 -5.57
CA ALA A 66 -24.55 26.86 -6.72
C ALA A 66 -25.92 27.44 -6.35
N ARG A 67 -26.47 27.07 -5.18
CA ARG A 67 -27.74 27.64 -4.67
C ARG A 67 -27.63 29.11 -4.33
N MET A 68 -26.55 29.53 -3.68
CA MET A 68 -26.33 30.95 -3.35
C MET A 68 -26.23 31.80 -4.61
N ALA A 69 -25.47 31.34 -5.62
CA ALA A 69 -25.33 32.04 -6.88
C ALA A 69 -26.68 32.20 -7.59
N ARG A 70 -27.48 31.13 -7.69
CA ARG A 70 -28.85 31.20 -8.24
C ARG A 70 -29.74 32.19 -7.48
N LYS A 71 -29.63 32.24 -6.14
CA LYS A 71 -30.40 33.18 -5.31
C LYS A 71 -30.04 34.64 -5.60
N THR A 72 -28.77 34.93 -5.87
CA THR A 72 -28.29 36.29 -6.17
C THR A 72 -28.34 36.64 -7.66
N GLY A 73 -28.83 35.74 -8.52
CA GLY A 73 -28.84 35.93 -9.98
C GLY A 73 -27.49 35.76 -10.66
N ASN A 74 -26.48 35.22 -9.96
CA ASN A 74 -25.14 34.97 -10.47
C ASN A 74 -24.98 33.51 -10.93
N PHE A 75 -24.02 33.24 -11.82
CA PHE A 75 -23.69 31.88 -12.28
C PHE A 75 -22.47 31.33 -11.53
N TYR A 76 -22.59 30.11 -10.99
CA TYR A 76 -21.48 29.40 -10.35
C TYR A 76 -20.85 28.41 -11.34
N CYS A 77 -19.58 28.63 -11.71
CA CYS A 77 -18.79 27.68 -12.51
C CYS A 77 -18.06 26.72 -11.55
N GLY A 78 -18.44 25.44 -11.55
CA GLY A 78 -17.80 24.43 -10.73
C GLY A 78 -16.38 24.16 -11.20
N THR A 79 -15.39 24.31 -10.33
CA THR A 79 -14.00 23.98 -10.63
C THR A 79 -13.92 22.47 -10.86
N GLN A 80 -13.72 22.05 -12.12
CA GLN A 80 -13.52 20.64 -12.44
C GLN A 80 -12.27 20.16 -11.71
N VAL A 81 -12.44 19.38 -10.64
CA VAL A 81 -11.34 18.75 -9.92
C VAL A 81 -10.79 17.65 -10.82
N GLY A 82 -9.78 18.01 -11.61
CA GLY A 82 -9.19 17.17 -12.64
C GLY A 82 -8.66 15.86 -12.08
N THR A 83 -9.39 14.78 -12.35
CA THR A 83 -8.81 13.44 -12.42
C THR A 83 -8.88 13.02 -13.88
N CYS A 84 -7.88 13.41 -14.66
CA CYS A 84 -7.63 12.76 -15.93
C CYS A 84 -7.12 11.34 -15.63
N TYR A 85 -8.00 10.36 -15.68
CA TYR A 85 -7.58 8.96 -15.80
C TYR A 85 -6.92 8.82 -17.17
N GLN A 86 -5.59 8.86 -17.25
CA GLN A 86 -4.88 8.33 -18.41
C GLN A 86 -4.90 6.81 -18.30
N ASP A 87 -5.94 6.20 -18.85
CA ASP A 87 -5.90 4.80 -19.22
C ASP A 87 -4.88 4.64 -20.36
N GLN A 88 -3.61 4.41 -20.01
CA GLN A 88 -2.66 3.77 -20.92
C GLN A 88 -3.04 2.29 -21.05
N ARG A 89 -4.14 2.02 -21.77
CA ARG A 89 -4.55 0.67 -22.11
C ARG A 89 -5.26 0.61 -23.46
N TYR A 90 -4.66 1.23 -24.48
CA TYR A 90 -4.75 0.78 -25.87
C TYR A 90 -3.38 0.94 -26.51
N GLN A 91 -2.71 -0.19 -26.75
CA GLN A 91 -1.52 -0.26 -27.56
C GLN A 91 -1.94 -0.65 -28.98
N TRP A 92 -2.02 0.33 -29.89
CA TRP A 92 -2.14 0.22 -31.35
C TRP A 92 -1.88 1.64 -31.88
N CYS A 93 -0.96 1.96 -32.81
CA CYS A 93 -0.11 1.23 -33.73
C CYS A 93 1.15 2.09 -33.93
N GLU A 94 2.37 1.55 -33.92
CA GLU A 94 3.56 2.36 -34.22
C GLU A 94 3.57 2.76 -35.71
N PRO A 95 3.63 4.05 -36.06
CA PRO A 95 3.96 4.45 -37.40
C PRO A 95 5.44 4.15 -37.63
N LYS A 96 5.71 3.23 -38.56
CA LYS A 96 7.06 2.96 -39.02
C LYS A 96 7.66 4.25 -39.60
N GLY A 97 8.59 4.81 -38.84
CA GLY A 97 9.76 5.54 -39.33
C GLY A 97 9.53 6.88 -40.03
N SER A 98 10.02 7.94 -39.39
CA SER A 98 10.96 8.84 -40.05
C SER A 98 11.89 9.45 -38.99
N LYS A 99 13.19 9.33 -39.27
CA LYS A 99 14.31 9.79 -38.46
C LYS A 99 14.17 11.26 -38.08
N GLY A 100 14.53 11.64 -36.86
CA GLY A 100 15.05 13.00 -36.63
C GLY A 100 14.86 13.60 -35.25
N VAL A 101 16.00 13.95 -34.67
CA VAL A 101 16.26 15.06 -33.73
C VAL A 101 15.94 14.82 -32.25
N ALA A 102 17.03 14.51 -31.52
CA ALA A 102 17.09 14.52 -30.06
C ALA A 102 17.05 15.95 -29.52
N ALA A 103 15.90 16.40 -29.01
CA ALA A 103 15.84 17.54 -28.11
C ALA A 103 15.92 17.02 -26.66
N ARG A 104 17.11 17.15 -26.05
CA ARG A 104 17.29 16.97 -24.61
C ARG A 104 16.61 18.15 -23.91
N SER A 105 15.40 17.96 -23.38
CA SER A 105 14.83 18.89 -22.42
C SER A 105 14.99 18.31 -21.02
N SER A 106 15.80 18.98 -20.22
CA SER A 106 16.14 18.65 -18.84
C SER A 106 14.94 18.89 -17.92
N MET A 107 14.15 17.85 -17.65
CA MET A 107 13.29 17.82 -16.46
C MET A 107 14.08 17.19 -15.31
N ALA A 108 14.50 18.02 -14.38
CA ALA A 108 15.11 17.59 -13.13
C ALA A 108 14.14 16.67 -12.33
N PRO A 109 14.59 15.52 -11.81
CA PRO A 109 13.75 14.67 -10.98
C PRO A 109 13.67 15.23 -9.55
N LEU A 110 12.45 15.48 -9.06
CA LEU A 110 12.21 15.73 -7.64
C LEU A 110 12.61 14.49 -6.80
N PRO A 111 13.26 14.65 -5.64
CA PRO A 111 13.81 13.52 -4.89
C PRO A 111 12.74 12.83 -4.02
N PHE A 112 12.13 11.76 -4.52
CA PHE A 112 11.37 10.83 -3.68
C PHE A 112 12.31 9.78 -3.07
N LYS A 113 12.95 10.11 -1.93
CA LYS A 113 13.74 9.13 -1.16
C LYS A 113 12.80 8.25 -0.32
N LEU A 114 12.34 7.14 -0.89
CA LEU A 114 11.90 5.97 -0.10
C LEU A 114 13.13 5.14 0.24
N SER A 115 13.70 5.33 1.43
CA SER A 115 14.68 4.41 1.99
C SER A 115 13.99 3.12 2.42
N SER A 116 14.02 2.12 1.54
CA SER A 116 13.74 0.73 1.94
C SER A 116 14.98 0.16 2.65
N PRO A 117 14.87 -0.46 3.84
CA PRO A 117 15.99 -1.15 4.45
C PRO A 117 16.39 -2.35 3.59
N ARG A 118 17.62 -2.34 3.05
CA ARG A 118 18.25 -3.53 2.46
C ARG A 118 18.31 -4.60 3.54
N ARG A 119 17.57 -5.70 3.33
CA ARG A 119 17.73 -6.93 4.11
C ARG A 119 19.11 -7.49 3.79
N GLY A 120 20.01 -7.46 4.76
CA GLY A 120 21.31 -8.14 4.69
C GLY A 120 21.10 -9.62 4.41
N MET A 121 21.75 -10.10 3.35
CA MET A 121 21.95 -11.52 3.10
C MET A 121 23.10 -11.99 3.99
N LYS A 122 22.92 -13.17 4.57
CA LYS A 122 23.95 -13.91 5.29
C LYS A 122 24.86 -14.61 4.32
#